data_AF-A0A377MST6-F1
#
_entry.id   AF-A0A377MST6-F1
#
_cell.length_a   1.000
_cell.length_b   1.000
_cell.length_c   1.000
_cell.angle_alpha   90.00
_cell.angle_beta   90.00
_cell.angle_gamma   90.00
#
_symmetry.space_group_name_H-M   'P 1'
#
loop_
_entity.id
_entity.type
_entity.pdbx_description
1 polymer ?
#
loop_
_entity_poly.entity_id
_entity_poly.type
_entity_poly.pdbx_seq_one_letter_code
_entity_poly.pdbx_strand_id
1 'polypeptide(L)' 'MYEKIPKELKNLKQWCVYKLVWDEKRNKYTKIPYNANNGHKAKSNDESTWSDFQTALAAINNLR' A
#
# COMPACT_ATOMS: atom_id res chain seq x y z
N MET A 1 0.22 17.82 0.16
CA MET A 1 -0.73 16.90 0.84
C MET A 1 -0.06 15.97 1.86
N TYR A 2 1.17 15.49 1.63
CA TYR A 2 1.85 14.52 2.54
C TYR A 2 3.02 15.10 3.36
N GLU A 3 3.09 16.43 3.49
CA GLU A 3 4.21 17.12 4.15
C GLU A 3 4.27 16.85 5.65
N LYS A 4 3.12 16.64 6.30
CA LYS A 4 3.01 16.37 7.74
C LYS A 4 3.39 14.95 8.15
N ILE A 5 3.61 14.03 7.20
CA ILE A 5 4.08 12.69 7.54
C ILE A 5 5.53 12.81 8.04
N PRO A 6 5.85 12.32 9.25
CA PRO A 6 7.19 12.40 9.82
C PRO A 6 8.28 11.81 8.91
N LYS A 7 9.47 12.40 8.94
CA LYS A 7 10.57 12.02 8.04
C LYS A 7 11.03 10.60 8.30
N GLU A 8 11.04 10.19 9.56
CA GLU A 8 11.36 8.83 10.01
C GLU A 8 10.47 7.78 9.35
N LEU A 9 9.16 8.03 9.23
CA LEU A 9 8.23 7.10 8.57
C LEU A 9 8.43 7.05 7.06
N LYS A 10 8.71 8.20 6.42
CA LYS A 10 9.00 8.25 4.98
C LYS A 10 10.28 7.49 4.61
N ASN A 11 11.23 7.41 5.54
CA ASN A 11 12.50 6.72 5.32
C ASN A 11 12.39 5.20 5.45
N LEU A 12 11.32 4.66 6.06
CA LEU A 12 11.10 3.23 6.17
C LEU A 12 10.69 2.64 4.80
N LYS A 13 11.23 1.46 4.46
CA LYS A 13 10.79 0.65 3.30
C LYS A 13 9.61 -0.24 3.66
N GLN A 14 8.59 0.35 4.29
CA GLN A 14 7.42 -0.35 4.84
C GLN A 14 6.10 0.17 4.26
N TRP A 15 6.15 0.72 3.05
CA TRP A 15 4.98 1.28 2.38
C TRP A 15 4.36 0.27 1.42
N CYS A 16 3.03 0.30 1.36
CA CYS A 16 2.22 -0.41 0.39
C CYS A 16 1.08 0.51 -0.05
N VAL A 17 0.42 0.13 -1.13
CA VAL A 17 -0.83 0.73 -1.60
C VAL A 17 -1.97 -0.25 -1.34
N TYR A 18 -3.22 0.20 -1.37
CA TYR A 18 -4.37 -0.68 -1.15
C TYR A 18 -5.46 -0.47 -2.18
N LYS A 19 -6.22 -1.54 -2.46
CA LYS A 19 -7.48 -1.47 -3.20
C LYS A 19 -8.64 -1.82 -2.28
N LEU A 20 -9.75 -1.08 -2.41
CA LEU A 20 -11.02 -1.44 -1.77
C LEU A 20 -11.72 -2.50 -2.60
N VAL A 21 -12.00 -3.65 -1.99
CA VAL A 21 -12.69 -4.78 -2.62
C VAL A 21 -13.87 -5.18 -1.75
N TRP A 22 -15.04 -5.36 -2.36
CA TRP A 22 -16.21 -5.87 -1.65
C TRP A 22 -16.00 -7.33 -1.27
N ASP A 23 -16.19 -7.66 0.02
CA ASP A 23 -16.14 -9.02 0.54
C ASP A 23 -17.58 -9.49 0.80
N GLU A 24 -18.09 -10.35 -0.09
CA GLU A 24 -19.45 -10.89 -0.01
C GLU A 24 -19.71 -11.68 1.28
N LYS A 25 -18.69 -12.40 1.79
CA LYS A 25 -18.84 -13.21 3.02
C LYS A 25 -19.03 -12.33 4.25
N ARG A 26 -18.42 -11.13 4.24
CA ARG A 26 -18.46 -10.18 5.36
C ARG A 26 -19.43 -9.04 5.13
N ASN A 27 -20.07 -8.99 3.95
CA ASN A 27 -20.99 -7.94 3.50
C ASN A 27 -20.42 -6.52 3.71
N LYS A 28 -19.11 -6.34 3.40
CA LYS A 28 -18.40 -5.07 3.60
C LYS A 28 -17.18 -4.92 2.69
N TYR A 29 -16.73 -3.70 2.47
CA TYR A 29 -15.45 -3.43 1.79
C TYR A 29 -14.25 -3.78 2.68
N THR A 30 -13.25 -4.42 2.08
CA THR A 30 -11.96 -4.73 2.69
C THR A 30 -10.84 -4.02 1.93
N LYS A 31 -9.85 -3.51 2.67
CA LYS A 31 -8.63 -2.92 2.10
C LYS A 31 -7.61 -4.03 1.87
N ILE A 32 -7.35 -4.38 0.62
CA ILE A 32 -6.35 -5.39 0.26
C ILE A 32 -5.04 -4.67 -0.07
N PRO A 33 -3.92 -4.98 0.61
CA PRO A 33 -2.63 -4.36 0.32
C PRO A 33 -2.00 -4.94 -0.96
N TYR A 34 -1.33 -4.06 -1.71
CA TYR A 34 -0.63 -4.33 -2.96
C TYR A 34 0.80 -3.78 -2.90
N ASN A 35 1.73 -4.53 -3.47
CA ASN A 35 3.12 -4.15 -3.64
C ASN A 35 3.19 -3.06 -4.71
N ALA A 36 3.70 -1.89 -4.33
CA ALA A 36 3.77 -0.72 -5.21
C ALA A 36 4.73 -0.91 -6.39
N ASN A 37 5.69 -1.83 -6.31
CA ASN A 37 6.69 -2.07 -7.36
C ASN A 37 6.11 -2.83 -8.57
N ASN A 38 5.15 -3.73 -8.34
CA ASN A 38 4.67 -4.66 -9.38
C ASN A 38 3.14 -4.81 -9.45
N GLY A 39 2.38 -4.23 -8.52
CA GLY A 39 0.93 -4.33 -8.50
C GLY A 39 0.37 -5.69 -8.09
N HIS A 40 1.20 -6.61 -7.56
CA HIS A 40 0.73 -7.85 -6.94
C HIS A 40 0.33 -7.63 -5.49
N LYS A 41 -0.37 -8.60 -4.87
CA LYS A 41 -0.76 -8.50 -3.45
C LYS A 41 0.48 -8.45 -2.56
N ALA A 42 0.48 -7.54 -1.60
CA ALA A 42 1.50 -7.48 -0.56
C ALA A 42 1.10 -8.32 0.66
N LYS A 43 2.08 -8.76 1.44
CA LYS A 43 1.88 -9.51 2.68
C LYS A 43 2.37 -8.69 3.87
N SER A 44 1.65 -8.73 4.98
CA SER A 44 1.98 -7.98 6.19
C SER A 44 3.19 -8.51 6.96
N ASN A 45 3.74 -9.66 6.56
CA ASN A 45 4.86 -10.34 7.21
C ASN A 45 6.02 -10.61 6.24
N ASP A 46 6.03 -9.99 5.06
CA ASP A 46 7.06 -10.20 4.04
C ASP A 46 7.50 -8.85 3.49
N GLU A 47 8.63 -8.38 3.99
CA GLU A 47 9.20 -7.08 3.63
C GLU A 47 9.57 -6.97 2.14
N SER A 48 9.79 -8.10 1.46
CA SER A 48 10.06 -8.11 0.01
C SER A 48 8.86 -7.63 -0.81
N THR A 49 7.67 -7.59 -0.20
CA THR A 49 6.44 -7.12 -0.83
C THR A 49 6.14 -5.65 -0.58
N TRP A 50 6.98 -4.95 0.18
CA TRP A 50 6.82 -3.53 0.52
C TRP A 50 7.71 -2.64 -0.35
N SER A 51 7.53 -1.33 -0.24
CA SER A 51 8.31 -0.33 -0.95
C SER A 51 8.68 0.86 -0.07
N ASP A 52 9.47 1.78 -0.60
CA ASP A 52 9.62 3.12 -0.02
C ASP A 52 8.39 4.00 -0.27
N PHE A 53 8.36 5.16 0.39
CA PHE A 53 7.27 6.12 0.33
C PHE A 53 7.04 6.71 -1.08
N GLN A 54 8.10 6.99 -1.85
CA GLN A 54 7.98 7.62 -3.16
C GLN A 54 7.40 6.64 -4.19
N THR A 55 7.86 5.39 -4.15
CA THR A 55 7.34 4.30 -4.99
C THR A 55 5.86 4.05 -4.70
N ALA A 56 5.47 4.00 -3.42
CA ALA A 56 4.06 3.88 -3.02
C ALA A 56 3.22 5.06 -3.50
N LEU A 57 3.74 6.29 -3.37
CA LEU A 57 3.05 7.51 -3.81
C LEU A 57 2.81 7.51 -5.33
N ALA A 58 3.80 7.09 -6.13
CA ALA A 58 3.66 6.97 -7.58
C ALA A 58 2.62 5.91 -7.98
N ALA A 59 2.54 4.81 -7.23
CA ALA A 59 1.61 3.71 -7.50
C ALA A 59 0.15 3.99 -7.11
N ILE A 60 -0.15 5.03 -6.30
CA ILE A 60 -1.52 5.32 -5.81
C ILE A 60 -2.54 5.44 -6.94
N ASN A 61 -2.17 6.05 -8.07
CA ASN A 61 -3.10 6.27 -9.18
C ASN A 61 -3.27 5.04 -10.07
N ASN A 62 -2.32 4.09 -10.04
CA ASN A 62 -2.35 2.90 -10.89
C ASN A 62 -3.27 1.80 -10.33
N LEU A 63 -3.67 1.92 -9.07
CA LEU A 63 -4.46 0.90 -8.34
C LEU A 63 -5.86 1.37 -7.94
N ARG A 64 -6.32 2.50 -8.48
CA ARG A 64 -7.69 2.99 -8.31
C ARG A 64 -8.71 2.10 -9.02
#